data_AF-A0A438E4H4-F1
#
_entry.id   AF-A0A438E4H4-F1
#
_cell.length_a   1.000
_cell.length_b   1.000
_cell.length_c   1.000
_cell.angle_alpha   90.00
_cell.angle_beta   90.00
_cell.angle_gamma   90.00
#
_symmetry.space_group_name_H-M   'P 1'
#
loop_
_entity.id
_entity.type
_entity.pdbx_description
1 polymer ?
#
loop_
_entity_poly.entity_id
_entity_poly.type
_entity_poly.pdbx_seq_one_letter_code
_entity_poly.pdbx_strand_id
1 'polypeptide(L)'
;MKYTVEAFSISSAPSSSDCTCMVFANSSYRGFVVGTCRVSDKEWSKCEFAGNFDAGMDVAYLKGAFYFVEREGRLANFNVAQRQWNVLINILKFDHGPSRDVASTTHMVESEGEVLLIRQYNEIGEVASFVSRLAFGKKAWVKVKCLGNRALFLGRGTSLSLSLTAKDEEITDKIFTTNFQGVLTVLEIDIHKQRPLQKSPSPFSIYII
;
A
#
# COMPACT_ATOMS: atom_id res chain seq x y z
N MET A 1 16.03 -10.21 -20.46
CA MET A 1 15.42 -8.93 -20.04
C MET A 1 15.40 -8.90 -18.52
N LYS A 2 15.85 -7.82 -17.87
CA LYS A 2 15.82 -7.68 -16.40
C LYS A 2 14.58 -6.86 -16.02
N TYR A 3 13.81 -7.32 -15.04
CA TYR A 3 12.68 -6.60 -14.48
C TYR A 3 13.04 -6.10 -13.09
N THR A 4 12.60 -4.89 -12.77
CA THR A 4 12.65 -4.38 -11.39
C THR A 4 11.27 -4.62 -10.78
N VAL A 5 11.20 -5.42 -9.72
CA VAL A 5 9.95 -5.59 -8.95
C VAL A 5 9.70 -4.29 -8.18
N GLU A 6 8.53 -3.70 -8.40
CA GLU A 6 8.12 -2.46 -7.74
C GLU A 6 7.31 -2.76 -6.48
N ALA A 7 6.45 -3.77 -6.55
CA ALA A 7 5.57 -4.16 -5.45
C ALA A 7 5.24 -5.65 -5.49
N PHE A 8 4.91 -6.21 -4.34
CA PHE A 8 4.41 -7.58 -4.24
C PHE A 8 3.34 -7.71 -3.16
N SER A 9 2.49 -8.72 -3.28
CA SER A 9 1.50 -9.06 -2.26
C SER A 9 1.19 -10.55 -2.30
N ILE A 10 0.61 -11.06 -1.22
CA ILE A 10 0.22 -12.47 -1.08
C ILE A 10 -1.28 -12.56 -0.79
N SER A 11 -1.94 -13.58 -1.32
CA SER A 11 -3.38 -13.73 -1.17
C SER A 11 -3.83 -14.22 0.21
N SER A 12 -2.90 -14.81 0.97
CA SER A 12 -3.13 -15.39 2.29
C SER A 12 -1.79 -15.64 2.97
N ALA A 13 -1.79 -16.21 4.18
CA ALA A 13 -0.56 -16.64 4.83
C ALA A 13 0.29 -17.55 3.90
N PRO A 14 1.62 -17.40 3.84
CA PRO A 14 2.48 -18.25 3.00
C PRO A 14 2.42 -19.74 3.33
N SER A 15 1.94 -20.10 4.53
CA SER A 15 1.70 -21.48 4.95
C SER A 15 0.46 -22.11 4.32
N SER A 16 -0.43 -21.31 3.73
CA SER A 16 -1.59 -21.82 3.00
C SER A 16 -1.19 -22.36 1.64
N SER A 17 -1.66 -23.57 1.31
CA SER A 17 -1.43 -24.19 -0.01
C SER A 17 -2.03 -23.38 -1.16
N ASP A 18 -3.09 -22.62 -0.89
CA ASP A 18 -3.78 -21.79 -1.88
C ASP A 18 -3.20 -20.37 -1.97
N CYS A 19 -2.15 -20.08 -1.19
CA CYS A 19 -1.48 -18.79 -1.25
C CYS A 19 -0.89 -18.55 -2.64
N THR A 20 -1.29 -17.45 -3.26
CA THR A 20 -0.72 -16.93 -4.49
C THR A 20 0.06 -15.66 -4.13
N CYS A 21 1.34 -15.65 -4.48
CA CYS A 21 2.16 -14.44 -4.53
C CYS A 21 1.96 -13.76 -5.88
N MET A 22 1.78 -12.44 -5.87
CA MET A 22 1.80 -11.60 -7.05
C MET A 22 2.94 -10.59 -6.94
N VAL A 23 3.68 -10.43 -8.03
CA VAL A 23 4.68 -9.38 -8.21
C VAL A 23 4.25 -8.46 -9.34
N PHE A 24 4.40 -7.17 -9.14
CA PHE A 24 4.28 -6.16 -10.18
C PHE A 24 5.67 -5.64 -10.52
N ALA A 25 5.99 -5.61 -11.81
CA ALA A 25 7.25 -5.08 -12.30
C ALA A 25 7.03 -4.18 -13.52
N ASN A 26 7.69 -3.02 -13.53
CA ASN A 26 7.67 -2.17 -14.71
C ASN A 26 8.51 -2.79 -15.84
N SER A 27 7.98 -2.75 -17.05
CA SER A 27 8.73 -3.07 -18.26
C SER A 27 9.29 -1.78 -18.85
N SER A 28 10.55 -1.79 -19.28
CA SER A 28 11.19 -0.60 -19.86
C SER A 28 10.42 -0.13 -21.10
N TYR A 29 9.71 0.99 -20.92
CA TYR A 29 9.17 1.94 -21.90
C TYR A 29 7.70 1.89 -22.34
N ARG A 30 6.90 0.80 -22.20
CA ARG A 30 5.49 0.80 -22.70
C ARG A 30 4.50 -0.13 -21.97
N GLY A 31 4.86 -0.65 -20.81
CA GLY A 31 4.02 -1.66 -20.17
C GLY A 31 4.51 -2.08 -18.80
N PHE A 32 3.80 -3.05 -18.24
CA PHE A 32 4.14 -3.67 -16.97
C PHE A 32 3.94 -5.18 -17.06
N VAL A 33 4.57 -5.88 -16.13
CA VAL A 33 4.49 -7.33 -16.00
C VAL A 33 3.88 -7.66 -14.65
N VAL A 34 2.90 -8.55 -14.69
CA VAL A 34 2.37 -9.21 -13.50
C VAL A 34 2.92 -10.64 -13.49
N GLY A 35 3.69 -10.96 -12.45
CA GLY A 35 4.11 -12.31 -12.15
C GLY A 35 3.22 -12.90 -11.06
N THR A 36 2.83 -14.17 -11.19
CA THR A 36 2.14 -14.90 -10.11
C THR A 36 2.78 -16.25 -9.87
N CYS A 37 2.81 -16.67 -8.61
CA CYS A 37 3.34 -17.96 -8.19
C CYS A 37 2.60 -18.45 -6.95
N ARG A 38 2.12 -19.70 -6.97
CA ARG A 38 1.65 -20.40 -5.78
C ARG A 38 2.81 -21.13 -5.11
N VAL A 39 2.64 -21.46 -3.84
CA VAL A 39 3.62 -22.27 -3.09
C VAL A 39 3.92 -23.60 -3.78
N SER A 40 2.92 -24.20 -4.43
CA SER A 40 3.06 -25.46 -5.18
C SER A 40 3.66 -25.32 -6.58
N ASP A 41 3.77 -24.09 -7.09
CA ASP A 41 4.20 -23.87 -8.48
C ASP A 41 5.71 -24.04 -8.60
N LYS A 42 6.15 -24.68 -9.69
CA LYS A 42 7.58 -24.84 -9.99
C LYS A 42 8.18 -23.62 -10.68
N GLU A 43 7.33 -22.81 -11.31
CA GLU A 43 7.73 -21.67 -12.13
C GLU A 43 6.71 -20.53 -12.02
N TRP A 44 7.18 -19.31 -12.21
CA TRP A 44 6.32 -18.12 -12.21
C TRP A 44 5.49 -18.05 -13.50
N SER A 45 4.19 -17.86 -13.36
CA SER A 45 3.34 -17.40 -14.46
C SER A 45 3.55 -15.91 -14.70
N LYS A 46 3.58 -15.47 -15.96
CA LYS A 46 3.84 -14.08 -16.34
C LYS A 46 2.78 -13.59 -17.31
N CYS A 47 2.31 -12.37 -17.08
CA CYS A 47 1.43 -11.64 -18.00
C CYS A 47 2.05 -10.28 -18.28
N GLU A 48 2.24 -9.95 -19.56
CA GLU A 48 2.73 -8.63 -19.97
C GLU A 48 1.57 -7.81 -20.52
N PHE A 49 1.49 -6.55 -20.10
CA PHE A 49 0.41 -5.65 -20.50
C PHE A 49 0.99 -4.38 -21.10
N ALA A 50 0.36 -3.92 -22.19
CA ALA A 50 0.66 -2.64 -22.79
C ALA A 50 -0.06 -1.50 -22.04
N GLY A 51 0.57 -0.34 -22.00
CA GLY A 51 0.01 0.89 -21.43
C GLY A 51 0.91 1.51 -20.36
N ASN A 52 0.66 2.78 -20.07
CA ASN A 52 1.33 3.50 -18.98
C ASN A 52 0.46 3.42 -17.72
N PHE A 53 0.86 2.55 -16.82
CA PHE A 53 0.46 2.57 -15.42
C PHE A 53 1.71 2.97 -14.64
N ASP A 54 1.68 4.12 -13.98
CA ASP A 54 2.91 4.81 -13.56
C ASP A 54 3.65 4.09 -12.42
N ALA A 55 4.96 4.36 -12.31
CA ALA A 55 5.80 3.90 -11.23
C ALA A 55 5.40 4.54 -9.87
N GLY A 56 5.54 3.78 -8.78
CA GLY A 56 5.04 4.16 -7.45
C GLY A 56 3.82 3.32 -7.01
N MET A 57 3.82 2.07 -7.42
CA MET A 57 2.76 1.10 -7.21
C MET A 57 2.87 0.48 -5.83
N ASP A 58 1.73 0.25 -5.18
CA ASP A 58 1.62 -0.75 -4.11
C ASP A 58 0.46 -1.71 -4.43
N VAL A 59 0.50 -2.91 -3.85
CA VAL A 59 -0.42 -4.00 -4.14
C VAL A 59 -1.03 -4.53 -2.85
N ALA A 60 -2.36 -4.65 -2.83
CA ALA A 60 -3.09 -5.32 -1.76
C ALA A 60 -4.00 -6.40 -2.35
N TYR A 61 -4.07 -7.54 -1.69
CA TYR A 61 -5.03 -8.59 -2.04
C TYR A 61 -6.31 -8.42 -1.22
N LEU A 62 -7.47 -8.46 -1.87
CA LEU A 62 -8.76 -8.53 -1.19
C LEU A 62 -9.72 -9.43 -1.98
N LYS A 63 -10.36 -10.39 -1.30
CA LYS A 63 -11.50 -11.18 -1.80
C LYS A 63 -11.32 -11.71 -3.24
N GLY A 64 -10.18 -12.34 -3.52
CA GLY A 64 -9.94 -13.00 -4.82
C GLY A 64 -9.24 -12.15 -5.88
N ALA A 65 -8.99 -10.87 -5.63
CA ALA A 65 -8.31 -10.00 -6.59
C ALA A 65 -7.14 -9.25 -5.94
N PHE A 66 -6.09 -9.05 -6.72
CA PHE A 66 -5.03 -8.12 -6.39
C PHE A 66 -5.43 -6.74 -6.90
N TYR A 67 -5.40 -5.76 -6.02
CA TYR A 67 -5.61 -4.37 -6.34
C TYR A 67 -4.26 -3.69 -6.43
N PHE A 68 -4.14 -2.73 -7.33
CA PHE A 68 -2.94 -1.94 -7.47
C PHE A 68 -3.31 -0.49 -7.77
N VAL A 69 -2.59 0.40 -7.09
CA VAL A 69 -2.81 1.84 -7.13
C VAL A 69 -1.55 2.48 -7.64
N GLU A 70 -1.69 3.38 -8.60
CA GLU A 70 -0.57 4.23 -8.99
C GLU A 70 -0.57 5.53 -8.20
N ARG A 71 0.54 6.25 -8.35
CA ARG A 71 0.82 7.54 -7.74
C ARG A 71 -0.31 8.58 -7.86
N GLU A 72 -1.01 8.66 -8.99
CA GLU A 72 -2.12 9.63 -9.18
C GLU A 72 -3.47 9.12 -8.65
N GLY A 73 -3.53 7.89 -8.15
CA GLY A 73 -4.73 7.31 -7.54
C GLY A 73 -5.63 6.51 -8.47
N ARG A 74 -5.23 6.29 -9.74
CA ARG A 74 -5.90 5.29 -10.58
C ARG A 74 -5.79 3.94 -9.90
N LEU A 75 -6.93 3.29 -9.73
CA LEU A 75 -7.03 1.96 -9.14
C LEU A 75 -7.36 0.97 -10.24
N ALA A 76 -6.61 -0.12 -10.27
CA ALA A 76 -6.90 -1.26 -11.10
C ALA A 76 -6.84 -2.55 -10.27
N ASN A 77 -7.40 -3.61 -10.83
CA ASN A 77 -7.28 -4.94 -10.25
C ASN A 77 -6.74 -5.94 -11.27
N PHE A 78 -6.15 -7.02 -10.77
CA PHE A 78 -5.74 -8.19 -11.52
C PHE A 78 -6.48 -9.41 -10.99
N ASN A 79 -7.21 -10.07 -11.88
CA ASN A 79 -7.85 -11.35 -11.61
C ASN A 79 -6.91 -12.48 -12.03
N VAL A 80 -6.41 -13.23 -11.05
CA VAL A 80 -5.45 -14.33 -11.28
C VAL A 80 -6.03 -15.41 -12.18
N ALA A 81 -7.29 -15.79 -11.97
CA ALA A 81 -7.93 -16.87 -12.72
C ALA A 81 -8.15 -16.48 -14.20
N GLN A 82 -8.53 -15.25 -14.46
CA GLN A 82 -8.78 -14.74 -15.81
C GLN A 82 -7.52 -14.23 -16.50
N ARG A 83 -6.42 -14.04 -15.77
CA ARG A 83 -5.17 -13.41 -16.25
C ARG A 83 -5.42 -12.06 -16.92
N GLN A 84 -6.38 -11.32 -16.38
CA GLN A 84 -6.83 -10.04 -16.91
C GLN A 84 -6.74 -8.98 -15.83
N TRP A 85 -6.49 -7.76 -16.27
CA TRP A 85 -6.52 -6.58 -15.43
C TRP A 85 -7.58 -5.60 -15.91
N ASN A 86 -8.13 -4.83 -14.99
CA ASN A 86 -9.14 -3.82 -15.30
C ASN A 86 -8.89 -2.56 -14.47
N VAL A 87 -8.99 -1.39 -15.11
CA VAL A 87 -9.06 -0.11 -14.40
C VAL A 87 -10.45 0.01 -13.77
N LEU A 88 -10.50 0.12 -12.45
CA LEU A 88 -11.73 0.25 -11.68
C LEU A 88 -12.10 1.71 -11.42
N ILE A 89 -11.08 2.52 -11.13
CA ILE A 89 -11.22 3.94 -10.82
C ILE A 89 -10.22 4.70 -11.67
N ASN A 90 -10.74 5.57 -12.53
CA ASN A 90 -9.93 6.49 -13.32
C ASN A 90 -9.95 7.90 -12.69
N ILE A 91 -9.70 7.97 -11.38
CA ILE A 91 -9.63 9.22 -10.63
C ILE A 91 -8.15 9.59 -10.52
N LEU A 92 -7.78 10.75 -11.07
CA LEU A 92 -6.42 11.28 -11.04
C LEU A 92 -6.16 12.20 -9.84
N LYS A 93 -7.19 12.49 -9.03
CA LYS A 93 -7.13 13.46 -7.93
C LYS A 93 -8.00 13.04 -6.75
N PHE A 94 -7.42 13.13 -5.57
CA PHE A 94 -8.08 12.77 -4.33
C PHE A 94 -8.81 13.97 -3.73
N ASP A 95 -9.87 13.70 -2.98
CA ASP A 95 -10.65 14.74 -2.28
C ASP A 95 -9.85 15.43 -1.16
N HIS A 96 -8.69 14.88 -0.77
CA HIS A 96 -7.87 15.35 0.35
C HIS A 96 -6.37 15.15 0.09
N GLY A 97 -5.56 16.03 0.67
CA GLY A 97 -4.10 16.13 0.47
C GLY A 97 -3.72 17.42 -0.27
N PRO A 98 -2.43 17.82 -0.28
CA PRO A 98 -1.98 19.00 -1.01
C PRO A 98 -2.24 18.82 -2.52
N SER A 99 -2.96 19.78 -3.11
CA SER A 99 -3.39 19.73 -4.53
C SER A 99 -2.25 19.85 -5.55
N ARG A 100 -1.07 20.27 -5.11
CA ARG A 100 0.09 20.59 -5.96
C ARG A 100 1.25 19.62 -5.81
N ASP A 101 1.25 18.80 -4.76
CA ASP A 101 2.36 17.91 -4.46
C ASP A 101 2.01 16.47 -4.77
N VAL A 102 2.97 15.77 -5.37
CA VAL A 102 2.94 14.32 -5.53
C VAL A 102 3.31 13.71 -4.19
N ALA A 103 2.55 12.71 -3.73
CA ALA A 103 2.88 11.99 -2.50
C ALA A 103 4.31 11.44 -2.59
N SER A 104 5.10 11.63 -1.53
CA SER A 104 6.47 11.10 -1.45
C SER A 104 6.47 9.58 -1.41
N THR A 105 5.47 8.98 -0.77
CA THR A 105 5.21 7.53 -0.79
C THR A 105 3.71 7.26 -0.86
N THR A 106 3.36 6.13 -1.46
CA THR A 106 1.99 5.60 -1.51
C THR A 106 2.05 4.14 -1.12
N HIS A 107 1.25 3.77 -0.13
CA HIS A 107 1.15 2.42 0.39
C HIS A 107 -0.30 1.94 0.33
N MET A 108 -0.48 0.65 0.09
CA MET A 108 -1.78 0.02 0.05
C MET A 108 -1.77 -1.26 0.88
N VAL A 109 -2.81 -1.44 1.68
CA VAL A 109 -2.87 -2.55 2.64
C VAL A 109 -4.31 -3.06 2.76
N GLU A 110 -4.44 -4.37 2.82
CA GLU A 110 -5.71 -5.00 3.24
C GLU A 110 -5.80 -4.96 4.76
N SER A 111 -6.97 -4.59 5.27
CA SER A 111 -7.20 -4.42 6.68
C SER A 111 -8.66 -4.70 7.02
N GLU A 112 -8.92 -5.83 7.69
CA GLU A 112 -10.26 -6.26 8.14
C GLU A 112 -11.32 -6.25 7.03
N GLY A 113 -10.95 -6.69 5.83
CA GLY A 113 -11.83 -6.77 4.67
C GLY A 113 -11.99 -5.45 3.90
N GLU A 114 -11.24 -4.41 4.28
CA GLU A 114 -11.13 -3.14 3.56
C GLU A 114 -9.76 -3.00 2.88
N VAL A 115 -9.70 -2.20 1.81
CA VAL A 115 -8.42 -1.74 1.24
C VAL A 115 -8.18 -0.31 1.68
N LEU A 116 -7.08 -0.09 2.38
CA LEU A 116 -6.62 1.22 2.82
C LEU A 116 -5.50 1.71 1.92
N LEU A 117 -5.55 2.99 1.58
CA LEU A 117 -4.52 3.73 0.88
C LEU A 117 -3.92 4.76 1.83
N ILE A 118 -2.60 4.76 1.96
CA ILE A 118 -1.85 5.68 2.79
C ILE A 118 -0.92 6.46 1.88
N ARG A 119 -1.09 7.78 1.86
CA ARG A 119 -0.23 8.69 1.12
C ARG A 119 0.53 9.58 2.08
N GLN A 120 1.85 9.58 1.94
CA GLN A 120 2.72 10.42 2.74
C GLN A 120 3.23 11.57 1.89
N TYR A 121 3.30 12.75 2.48
CA TYR A 121 3.79 13.96 1.85
C TYR A 121 4.93 14.51 2.69
N ASN A 122 6.05 14.84 2.03
CA ASN A 122 7.14 15.53 2.69
C ASN A 122 6.83 17.02 2.64
N GLU A 123 6.37 17.57 3.76
CA GLU A 123 6.31 19.00 3.97
C GLU A 123 7.62 19.47 4.61
N ILE A 124 7.92 20.77 4.58
CA ILE A 124 9.20 21.30 5.07
C ILE A 124 9.39 20.94 6.54
N GLY A 125 10.18 19.89 6.80
CA GLY A 125 10.49 19.37 8.14
C GLY A 125 9.51 18.36 8.72
N GLU A 126 8.40 18.02 8.04
CA GLU A 126 7.32 17.17 8.58
C GLU A 126 6.78 16.18 7.53
N VAL A 127 6.38 14.98 7.96
CA VAL A 127 5.75 13.96 7.09
C VAL A 127 4.26 13.87 7.39
N ALA A 128 3.42 14.44 6.54
CA ALA A 128 1.96 14.34 6.66
C ALA A 128 1.46 13.03 6.05
N SER A 129 0.63 12.28 6.77
CA SER A 129 0.03 11.03 6.27
C SER A 129 -1.48 11.14 6.15
N PHE A 130 -2.01 10.75 4.99
CA PHE A 130 -3.44 10.72 4.71
C PHE A 130 -3.87 9.28 4.46
N VAL A 131 -4.83 8.80 5.27
CA VAL A 131 -5.42 7.47 5.13
C VAL A 131 -6.79 7.58 4.48
N SER A 132 -7.03 6.77 3.46
CA SER A 132 -8.32 6.66 2.78
C SER A 132 -8.68 5.19 2.59
N ARG A 133 -9.97 4.87 2.62
CA ARG A 133 -10.48 3.53 2.32
C ARG A 133 -11.16 3.50 0.96
N LEU A 134 -11.07 2.36 0.28
CA LEU A 134 -11.74 2.13 -0.97
C LEU A 134 -13.25 1.92 -0.77
N ALA A 135 -14.07 2.81 -1.31
CA ALA A 135 -15.53 2.66 -1.34
C ALA A 135 -15.97 2.08 -2.69
N PHE A 136 -16.03 0.74 -2.81
CA PHE A 136 -16.39 0.04 -4.06
C PHE A 136 -17.66 0.57 -4.73
N GLY A 137 -18.74 0.77 -3.96
CA GLY A 137 -20.01 1.27 -4.50
C GLY A 137 -19.94 2.70 -5.06
N LYS A 138 -18.99 3.52 -4.58
CA LYS A 138 -18.78 4.90 -5.06
C LYS A 138 -17.63 5.01 -6.06
N LYS A 139 -16.86 3.93 -6.26
CA LYS A 139 -15.62 3.94 -7.05
C LYS A 139 -14.70 5.11 -6.65
N ALA A 140 -14.54 5.33 -5.35
CA ALA A 140 -13.81 6.48 -4.81
C ALA A 140 -13.00 6.11 -3.56
N TRP A 141 -11.97 6.91 -3.28
CA TRP A 141 -11.20 6.87 -2.05
C TRP A 141 -11.82 7.82 -1.01
N VAL A 142 -12.22 7.30 0.14
CA VAL A 142 -12.89 8.07 1.19
C VAL A 142 -11.97 8.22 2.39
N LYS A 143 -11.77 9.46 2.88
CA LYS A 143 -10.92 9.72 4.04
C LYS A 143 -11.33 8.89 5.26
N VAL A 144 -10.34 8.32 5.94
CA VAL A 144 -10.48 7.66 7.23
C VAL A 144 -9.97 8.61 8.32
N LYS A 145 -10.71 8.67 9.43
CA LYS A 145 -10.38 9.56 10.57
C LYS A 145 -9.58 8.85 11.66
N CYS A 146 -9.73 7.54 11.79
CA CYS A 146 -8.99 6.68 12.71
C CYS A 146 -8.98 5.26 12.16
N LEU A 147 -7.96 4.49 12.50
CA LEU A 147 -7.84 3.06 12.20
C LEU A 147 -8.72 2.22 13.12
N GLY A 148 -9.16 2.76 14.26
CA GLY A 148 -9.81 1.98 15.30
C GLY A 148 -8.78 1.12 16.04
N ASN A 149 -9.13 -0.11 16.39
CA ASN A 149 -8.27 -1.10 17.06
C ASN A 149 -7.21 -1.70 16.12
N ARG A 150 -6.57 -0.89 15.28
CA ARG A 150 -5.61 -1.35 14.29
C ARG A 150 -4.34 -0.50 14.30
N ALA A 151 -3.23 -1.14 13.96
CA ALA A 151 -1.96 -0.49 13.62
C ALA A 151 -1.59 -0.84 12.18
N LEU A 152 -0.88 0.07 11.51
CA LEU A 152 -0.34 -0.16 10.17
C LEU A 152 1.19 -0.15 10.20
N PHE A 153 1.82 -1.04 9.45
CA PHE A 153 3.26 -1.10 9.25
C PHE A 153 3.55 -0.95 7.76
N LEU A 154 4.20 0.14 7.38
CA LEU A 154 4.46 0.53 6.00
C LEU A 154 5.93 0.26 5.66
N GLY A 155 6.15 -0.67 4.73
CA GLY A 155 7.47 -1.00 4.19
C GLY A 155 7.62 -0.52 2.75
N ARG A 156 8.87 -0.55 2.25
CA ARG A 156 9.21 -0.05 0.90
C ARG A 156 8.56 -0.81 -0.27
N GLY A 157 8.04 -2.02 -0.03
CA GLY A 157 7.36 -2.81 -1.08
C GLY A 157 6.24 -3.71 -0.58
N THR A 158 5.92 -3.65 0.71
CA THR A 158 4.78 -4.34 1.32
C THR A 158 4.35 -3.59 2.56
N SER A 159 3.05 -3.65 2.84
CA SER A 159 2.44 -3.01 3.99
C SER A 159 1.58 -4.03 4.73
N LEU A 160 1.50 -3.92 6.05
CA LEU A 160 0.78 -4.86 6.91
C LEU A 160 -0.18 -4.11 7.83
N SER A 161 -1.33 -4.71 8.08
CA SER A 161 -2.28 -4.27 9.09
C SER A 161 -2.34 -5.28 10.21
N LEU A 162 -2.35 -4.79 11.45
CA LEU A 162 -2.48 -5.61 12.65
C LEU A 162 -3.75 -5.20 13.39
N SER A 163 -4.63 -6.17 13.66
CA SER A 163 -5.75 -6.01 14.59
C SER A 163 -5.26 -6.14 16.02
N LEU A 164 -5.72 -5.23 16.87
CA LEU A 164 -5.22 -5.03 18.23
C LEU A 164 -6.29 -5.37 19.27
N THR A 165 -5.82 -5.70 20.46
CA THR A 165 -6.65 -5.93 21.65
C THR A 165 -6.51 -4.79 22.64
N ALA A 166 -7.31 -4.79 23.71
CA ALA A 166 -7.22 -3.77 24.77
C ALA A 166 -5.85 -3.69 25.45
N LYS A 167 -5.02 -4.74 25.34
CA LYS A 167 -3.65 -4.74 25.89
C LYS A 167 -2.66 -3.93 25.04
N ASP A 168 -3.05 -3.61 23.80
CA ASP A 168 -2.21 -2.98 22.79
C ASP A 168 -2.61 -1.50 22.57
N GLU A 169 -3.23 -0.88 23.57
CA GLU A 169 -3.73 0.50 23.51
C GLU A 169 -2.62 1.48 23.08
N GLU A 170 -1.38 1.22 23.49
CA GLU A 170 -0.24 2.06 23.14
C GLU A 170 0.04 2.13 21.63
N ILE A 171 -0.29 1.10 20.85
CA ILE A 171 -0.02 1.09 19.40
C ILE A 171 -1.29 1.28 18.55
N THR A 172 -2.43 1.51 19.21
CA THR A 172 -3.71 1.74 18.56
C THR A 172 -3.72 3.04 17.77
N ASP A 173 -4.28 3.01 16.55
CA ASP A 173 -4.38 4.15 15.65
C ASP A 173 -3.03 4.73 15.19
N LYS A 174 -1.98 3.89 15.18
CA LYS A 174 -0.63 4.27 14.78
C LYS A 174 -0.20 3.66 13.45
N ILE A 175 0.62 4.41 12.73
CA ILE A 175 1.26 4.04 11.47
C ILE A 175 2.76 4.02 11.71
N PHE A 176 3.37 2.86 11.54
CA PHE A 176 4.81 2.63 11.64
C PHE A 176 5.40 2.64 10.23
N THR A 177 6.43 3.45 9.98
CA THR A 177 7.08 3.55 8.67
C THR A 177 8.58 3.70 8.83
N THR A 178 9.36 3.26 7.84
CA THR A 178 10.81 3.50 7.84
C THR A 178 11.19 4.56 6.82
N ASN A 179 12.09 5.49 7.17
CA ASN A 179 12.67 6.39 6.19
C ASN A 179 13.73 5.68 5.33
N PHE A 180 14.31 6.38 4.34
CA PHE A 180 15.36 5.82 3.46
C PHE A 180 16.65 5.39 4.19
N GLN A 181 16.84 5.82 5.43
CA GLN A 181 17.98 5.44 6.29
C GLN A 181 17.64 4.27 7.21
N GLY A 182 16.45 3.66 7.09
CA GLY A 182 15.99 2.56 7.93
C GLY A 182 15.55 2.98 9.33
N VAL A 183 15.39 4.29 9.60
CA VAL A 183 14.90 4.78 10.88
C VAL A 183 13.39 4.59 10.95
N LEU A 184 12.92 3.92 11.99
CA LEU A 184 11.52 3.74 12.30
C LEU A 184 10.91 5.06 12.80
N THR A 185 9.85 5.50 12.13
CA THR A 185 9.03 6.65 12.46
C THR A 185 7.62 6.16 12.78
N VAL A 186 7.04 6.71 13.84
CA VAL A 186 5.64 6.45 14.22
C VAL A 186 4.83 7.70 13.92
N LEU A 187 3.74 7.52 13.18
CA LEU A 187 2.82 8.56 12.76
C LEU A 187 1.44 8.26 13.33
N GLU A 188 0.77 9.28 13.83
CA GLU A 188 -0.64 9.20 14.25
C GLU A 188 -1.50 9.76 13.12
N ILE A 189 -2.72 9.20 12.94
CA ILE A 189 -3.68 9.78 11.98
C ILE A 189 -4.13 11.12 12.55
N ASP A 190 -3.59 12.21 12.02
CA ASP A 190 -3.98 13.52 12.51
C ASP A 190 -5.36 13.91 11.96
N ILE A 191 -6.36 13.85 12.84
CA ILE A 191 -7.75 14.17 12.54
C ILE A 191 -7.97 15.69 12.49
N HIS A 192 -7.06 16.51 13.06
CA HIS A 192 -7.33 17.94 13.31
C HIS A 192 -6.15 18.92 13.20
N LYS A 193 -4.91 18.52 12.89
CA LYS A 193 -3.82 19.48 12.64
C LYS A 193 -3.37 19.46 11.19
N GLN A 194 -3.11 20.67 10.68
CA GLN A 194 -2.32 20.89 9.47
C GLN A 194 -0.83 20.58 9.66
N ARG A 195 -0.41 19.93 10.76
CA ARG A 195 0.97 19.61 11.11
C ARG A 195 1.06 18.38 12.04
N PRO A 196 1.74 17.29 11.65
CA PRO A 196 1.96 16.15 12.53
C PRO A 196 2.98 16.47 13.63
N LEU A 197 2.73 16.01 14.85
CA LEU A 197 3.73 16.02 15.92
C LEU A 197 4.72 14.87 15.71
N GLN A 198 5.97 15.21 15.41
CA GLN A 198 7.08 14.30 15.67
C GLN A 198 7.25 14.19 17.20
N LYS A 199 6.75 13.12 17.83
CA LYS A 199 7.37 12.69 19.08
C LYS A 199 8.65 11.98 18.69
N SER A 200 9.78 12.65 18.94
CA SER A 200 11.08 11.99 18.98
C SER A 200 10.93 10.71 19.82
N PRO A 201 11.24 9.52 19.29
CA PRO A 201 11.36 8.37 20.15
C PRO A 201 12.45 8.70 21.18
N SER A 202 12.24 8.31 22.45
CA SER A 202 13.39 8.07 23.32
C SER A 202 14.34 7.12 22.57
N PRO A 203 15.66 7.23 22.72
CA PRO A 203 16.63 6.66 21.79
C PRO A 203 16.62 5.13 21.83
N PHE A 204 15.73 4.52 21.05
CA PHE A 204 15.80 3.12 20.68
C PHE A 204 15.65 3.07 19.16
N SER A 205 16.76 3.33 18.48
CA SER A 205 16.94 2.92 17.09
C SER A 205 16.95 1.38 17.07
N ILE A 206 15.81 0.77 16.76
CA ILE A 206 15.77 -0.66 16.46
C ILE A 206 16.15 -0.78 14.98
N TYR A 207 17.40 -1.17 14.74
CA TYR A 207 17.82 -1.62 13.42
C TYR A 207 17.25 -3.02 13.20
N ILE A 208 16.34 -3.17 12.24
CA ILE A 208 15.92 -4.50 11.77
C ILE A 208 17.02 -4.98 10.82
N ILE A 209 17.77 -5.99 11.26
CA ILE A 209 18.84 -6.67 10.48
C ILE A 209 18.21 -7.82 9.70
#